data_AF-G0V4D8-F1
#
_entry.id   AF-G0V4D8-F1
#
_cell.length_a   1.000
_cell.length_b   1.000
_cell.length_c   1.000
_cell.angle_alpha   90.00
_cell.angle_beta   90.00
_cell.angle_gamma   90.00
#
_symmetry.space_group_name_H-M   'P 1'
#
loop_
_entity.id
_entity.type
_entity.pdbx_description
1 polymer ?
#
loop_
_entity_poly.entity_id
_entity_poly.type
_entity_poly.pdbx_seq_one_letter_code
_entity_poly.pdbx_strand_id
1 'polypeptide(L)' 'MKIGYACIPLGVDWSTNRKMSLKNFSSEKFLEITNLNLEDLRNILEYNIQNNIYLFRISLDIIPFGSHSVNNILWQKIFN' A
#
# COMPACT_ATOMS: atom_id res chain seq x y z
N MET A 1 -8.77 -18.81 -17.04
CA MET A 1 -8.77 -17.33 -17.02
C MET A 1 -8.85 -16.90 -15.57
N LYS A 2 -7.96 -16.00 -15.09
CA LYS A 2 -8.01 -15.46 -13.72
C LYS A 2 -8.58 -14.04 -13.78
N ILE A 3 -9.52 -13.71 -12.90
CA ILE A 3 -10.12 -12.38 -12.79
C ILE A 3 -9.59 -11.71 -11.52
N GLY A 4 -9.43 -10.40 -11.59
CA GLY A 4 -8.91 -9.58 -10.51
C GLY A 4 -9.49 -8.18 -10.54
N TYR A 5 -9.09 -7.38 -9.55
CA TYR A 5 -9.46 -5.97 -9.45
C TYR A 5 -8.23 -5.12 -9.12
N ALA A 6 -8.42 -3.81 -9.12
CA ALA A 6 -7.35 -2.85 -8.96
C ALA A 6 -7.49 -2.03 -7.69
N CYS A 7 -6.42 -2.02 -6.87
CA CYS A 7 -6.14 -1.13 -5.75
C CYS A 7 -7.10 -1.20 -4.55
N ILE A 8 -8.42 -1.14 -4.76
CA ILE A 8 -9.41 -0.88 -3.72
C ILE A 8 -10.32 -2.10 -3.51
N PRO A 9 -10.30 -2.73 -2.32
CA PRO A 9 -11.13 -3.88 -2.00
C PRO A 9 -12.45 -3.44 -1.34
N LEU A 10 -13.49 -3.13 -2.12
CA LEU A 10 -14.75 -2.54 -1.59
C LEU A 10 -15.49 -3.37 -0.52
N GLY A 11 -15.16 -4.65 -0.35
CA GLY A 11 -15.80 -5.55 0.61
C GLY A 11 -15.18 -5.56 2.02
N VAL A 12 -14.13 -4.79 2.26
CA VAL A 12 -13.38 -4.74 3.54
C VAL A 12 -12.92 -3.32 3.82
N ASP A 13 -12.65 -3.02 5.09
CA ASP A 13 -12.20 -1.69 5.54
C ASP A 13 -10.68 -1.47 5.41
N TRP A 14 -9.99 -2.32 4.64
CA TRP A 14 -8.55 -2.20 4.37
C TRP A 14 -8.25 -1.31 3.16
N SER A 15 -7.15 -0.58 3.23
CA SER A 15 -6.73 0.39 2.21
C SER A 15 -5.22 0.33 1.95
N THR A 16 -4.86 0.34 0.66
CA THR A 16 -3.47 0.49 0.19
C THR A 16 -3.22 1.84 -0.47
N ASN A 17 -4.18 2.76 -0.36
CA ASN A 17 -4.16 4.06 -1.02
C ASN A 17 -4.12 5.24 -0.04
N ARG A 18 -3.66 5.01 1.20
CA ARG A 18 -3.45 6.09 2.16
C ARG A 18 -2.30 6.96 1.67
N LYS A 19 -2.59 8.26 1.53
CA LYS A 19 -1.65 9.26 1.00
C LYS A 19 -1.33 10.29 2.07
N MET A 20 -0.30 11.06 1.78
CA MET A 20 0.02 12.27 2.54
C MET A 20 0.30 13.42 1.56
N SER A 21 0.03 14.65 2.01
CA SER A 21 0.42 15.84 1.27
C SER A 21 1.90 16.13 1.48
N LEU A 22 2.53 16.83 0.53
CA LEU A 22 3.94 17.23 0.64
C LEU A 22 4.19 18.10 1.87
N LYS A 23 3.22 18.95 2.24
CA LYS A 23 3.27 19.79 3.45
C LYS A 23 3.40 18.97 4.74
N ASN A 24 2.83 17.78 4.77
CA ASN A 24 2.80 16.91 5.95
C ASN A 24 3.87 15.82 5.88
N PHE A 25 4.82 15.92 4.94
CA PHE A 25 5.89 14.95 4.80
C PHE A 25 6.85 15.01 6.00
N SER A 26 6.95 13.90 6.71
CA SER A 26 7.98 13.63 7.72
C SER A 26 8.36 12.16 7.65
N SER A 27 9.54 11.79 8.13
CA SER A 27 9.99 10.40 8.16
C SER A 27 9.06 9.52 8.99
N GLU A 28 8.61 10.02 10.14
CA GLU A 28 7.69 9.32 11.04
C GLU A 28 6.36 9.04 10.34
N LYS A 29 5.78 10.06 9.70
CA LYS A 29 4.49 9.92 9.02
C LYS A 29 4.59 9.05 7.77
N PHE A 30 5.70 9.13 7.04
CA PHE A 30 6.00 8.25 5.92
C PHE A 30 6.05 6.78 6.38
N LEU A 31 6.80 6.48 7.45
CA LEU A 31 6.94 5.13 7.98
C LEU A 31 5.60 4.59 8.50
N GLU A 32 4.84 5.41 9.23
CA GLU A 32 3.50 5.07 9.73
C GLU A 32 2.57 4.65 8.58
N ILE A 33 2.42 5.52 7.56
CA ILE A 33 1.52 5.27 6.44
C ILE A 33 1.98 4.07 5.61
N THR A 34 3.30 3.96 5.35
CA THR A 34 3.86 2.84 4.58
C THR A 34 3.61 1.52 5.30
N ASN A 35 3.84 1.46 6.62
CA ASN A 35 3.60 0.26 7.41
C ASN A 35 2.11 -0.16 7.35
N LEU A 36 1.20 0.79 7.57
CA LEU A 36 -0.24 0.53 7.47
C LEU A 36 -0.62 0.06 6.05
N ASN A 37 -0.05 0.64 4.99
CA ASN A 37 -0.34 0.26 3.60
C ASN A 37 0.11 -1.19 3.32
N LEU A 38 1.27 -1.60 3.81
CA LEU A 38 1.80 -2.94 3.64
C LEU A 38 1.04 -3.98 4.48
N GLU A 39 0.66 -3.63 5.70
CA GLU A 39 -0.17 -4.48 6.56
C GLU A 39 -1.54 -4.77 5.92
N ASP A 40 -2.21 -3.72 5.43
CA ASP A 40 -3.48 -3.88 4.74
C ASP A 40 -3.33 -4.61 3.41
N LEU A 41 -2.23 -4.41 2.68
CA LEU A 41 -1.95 -5.20 1.48
C LEU A 41 -1.92 -6.69 1.81
N ARG A 42 -1.25 -7.11 2.89
CA ARG A 42 -1.23 -8.51 3.33
C ARG A 42 -2.64 -9.03 3.61
N ASN A 43 -3.42 -8.28 4.39
CA ASN A 43 -4.79 -8.65 4.75
C ASN A 43 -5.69 -8.79 3.50
N ILE A 44 -5.53 -7.88 2.53
CA ILE A 44 -6.25 -7.91 1.25
C ILE A 44 -5.88 -9.14 0.43
N LEU A 45 -4.59 -9.49 0.37
CA LEU A 45 -4.14 -10.68 -0.35
C LEU A 45 -4.67 -11.97 0.30
N GLU A 46 -4.71 -12.03 1.63
CA GLU A 46 -5.32 -13.16 2.36
C GLU A 46 -6.82 -13.27 2.08
N TYR A 47 -7.56 -12.16 2.13
CA TYR A 47 -8.97 -12.11 1.76
C TYR A 47 -9.21 -12.50 0.30
N ASN A 48 -8.34 -12.04 -0.62
CA ASN A 48 -8.44 -12.40 -2.02
C ASN A 48 -8.27 -13.91 -2.23
N ILE A 49 -7.31 -14.55 -1.54
CA ILE A 49 -7.13 -16.01 -1.57
C ILE A 49 -8.39 -16.72 -1.08
N GLN A 50 -8.97 -16.27 0.04
CA GLN A 50 -10.22 -16.84 0.59
C GLN A 50 -11.40 -16.73 -0.39
N ASN A 51 -11.40 -15.71 -1.24
CA ASN A 51 -12.45 -15.45 -2.24
C ASN A 51 -12.08 -15.93 -3.67
N ASN A 52 -11.03 -16.72 -3.82
CA ASN A 52 -10.54 -17.22 -5.11
C ASN A 52 -10.16 -16.12 -6.13
N ILE A 53 -9.71 -14.97 -5.65
CA ILE A 53 -9.19 -13.86 -6.46
C ILE A 53 -7.66 -13.94 -6.47
N TYR A 54 -7.08 -14.20 -7.63
CA TYR A 54 -5.63 -14.44 -7.77
C TYR A 54 -4.91 -13.38 -8.60
N LEU A 55 -5.59 -12.28 -8.92
CA LEU A 55 -5.03 -11.15 -9.62
C LEU A 55 -5.42 -9.88 -8.86
N PHE A 56 -4.43 -9.07 -8.49
CA PHE A 56 -4.64 -7.82 -7.79
C PHE A 56 -3.59 -6.81 -8.25
N ARG A 57 -4.01 -5.61 -8.63
CA ARG A 57 -3.10 -4.51 -8.96
C ARG A 57 -2.88 -3.65 -7.72
N ILE A 58 -1.63 -3.53 -7.30
CA ILE A 58 -1.23 -2.69 -6.15
C ILE A 58 -1.33 -1.20 -6.53
N SER A 59 -1.73 -0.37 -5.57
CA SER A 59 -1.76 1.09 -5.75
C SER A 59 -0.36 1.68 -5.84
N LEU A 60 -0.17 2.75 -6.64
CA LEU A 60 1.07 3.54 -6.63
C LEU A 60 1.34 4.13 -5.25
N ASP A 61 0.29 4.42 -4.49
CA ASP A 61 0.37 5.02 -3.16
C ASP A 61 0.84 4.04 -2.08
N ILE A 62 1.09 2.76 -2.42
CA ILE A 62 1.58 1.76 -1.47
C ILE A 62 2.83 2.24 -0.72
N ILE A 63 3.73 2.91 -1.46
CA ILE A 63 4.86 3.69 -0.91
C ILE A 63 4.61 5.17 -1.23
N PRO A 64 4.14 5.99 -0.25
CA PRO A 64 3.93 7.42 -0.46
C PRO A 64 5.20 8.10 -0.95
N PHE A 65 5.15 8.85 -2.05
CA PHE A 65 6.33 9.54 -2.60
C PHE A 65 7.51 8.61 -2.94
N GLY A 66 7.27 7.33 -3.25
CA GLY A 66 8.33 6.34 -3.51
C GLY A 66 9.36 6.75 -4.58
N SER A 67 8.96 7.54 -5.57
CA SER A 67 9.83 8.06 -6.64
C SER A 67 10.11 9.56 -6.56
N HIS A 68 9.59 10.26 -5.55
CA HIS A 68 9.74 11.72 -5.44
C HIS A 68 11.02 12.06 -4.67
N SER A 69 11.72 13.12 -5.08
CA SER A 69 12.99 13.57 -4.48
C SER A 69 12.93 13.99 -3.01
N VAL A 70 11.72 14.13 -2.46
CA VAL A 70 11.50 14.43 -1.03
C VAL A 70 11.75 13.20 -0.16
N ASN A 71 11.57 12.01 -0.74
CA ASN A 71 11.74 10.74 -0.05
C ASN A 71 13.21 10.32 -0.08
N ASN A 72 13.96 10.75 0.93
CA ASN A 72 15.35 10.36 1.14
C ASN A 72 15.50 9.14 2.06
N ILE A 73 14.41 8.41 2.31
CA ILE A 73 14.38 7.28 3.26
C ILE A 73 14.70 5.99 2.50
N LEU A 74 15.61 5.18 3.03
CA LEU A 74 15.95 3.86 2.47
C LEU A 74 14.88 2.80 2.84
N TRP A 75 13.63 3.07 2.48
CA TRP A 75 12.46 2.27 2.86
C TRP A 75 12.56 0.81 2.41
N GLN A 76 13.23 0.53 1.30
CA GLN A 76 13.51 -0.82 0.82
C GLN A 76 14.30 -1.67 1.83
N LYS A 77 15.16 -1.06 2.66
CA LYS A 77 15.90 -1.76 3.72
C LYS A 77 15.10 -1.91 5.01
N ILE A 78 14.10 -1.04 5.22
CA ILE A 78 13.28 -1.02 6.41
C ILE A 78 12.16 -2.06 6.31
N PHE A 79 11.57 -2.21 5.12
CA PHE A 79 10.42 -3.10 4.85
C PHE A 79 10.78 -4.30 3.97
N ASN A 80 11.96 -4.91 4.19
CA ASN A 80 12.45 -6.05 3.42
C ASN A 80 11.92 -7.40 3.93
#